data_AF-A0A7S2Z7V8-F1
#
_entry.id   AF-A0A7S2Z7V8-F1
#
_cell.length_a   1.000
_cell.length_b   1.000
_cell.length_c   1.000
_cell.angle_alpha   90.00
_cell.angle_beta   90.00
_cell.angle_gamma   90.00
#
_symmetry.space_group_name_H-M   'P 1'
#
loop_
_entity.id
_entity.type
_entity.pdbx_description
1 polymer ?
#
loop_
_entity_poly.entity_id
_entity_poly.type
_entity_poly.pdbx_seq_one_letter_code
_entity_poly.pdbx_strand_id
1 'polypeptide(L)'
;ETWGEVAEAWGKAEEDLSLLYVWNFGVASTDRKRGIGQQVMEWLQSSETSRARVEGVDGIFLFVYRTNRPAIMLYEKLGYEVVASWQDPKWLKQAEKNLTGVERKILMIKKL
;
A
#
# COMPACT_ATOMS: atom_id res chain seq x y z
N GLU A 1 2.91 -14.72 -8.15
CA GLU A 1 2.55 -13.76 -9.22
C GLU A 1 2.75 -12.33 -8.75
N THR A 2 1.86 -11.72 -7.94
CA THR A 2 2.04 -10.30 -7.53
C THR A 2 3.37 -9.96 -6.85
N TRP A 3 3.76 -10.69 -5.80
CA TRP A 3 4.98 -10.37 -5.05
C TRP A 3 6.25 -10.69 -5.85
N GLY A 4 6.22 -11.75 -6.65
CA GLY A 4 7.26 -12.05 -7.64
C GLY A 4 7.47 -10.91 -8.64
N GLU A 5 6.39 -10.35 -9.20
CA GLU A 5 6.49 -9.18 -10.10
C GLU A 5 7.04 -7.94 -9.40
N VAL A 6 6.63 -7.68 -8.15
CA VAL A 6 7.18 -6.59 -7.34
C VAL A 6 8.67 -6.79 -7.08
N ALA A 7 9.07 -8.02 -6.70
CA ALA A 7 10.46 -8.36 -6.44
C ALA A 7 11.31 -8.22 -7.71
N GLU A 8 10.82 -8.73 -8.84
CA GLU A 8 11.46 -8.60 -10.15
C GLU A 8 11.65 -7.14 -10.54
N ALA A 9 10.60 -6.32 -10.44
CA ALA A 9 10.66 -4.88 -10.70
C ALA A 9 11.68 -4.15 -9.81
N TRP A 10 11.99 -4.70 -8.64
CA TRP A 10 12.95 -4.14 -7.70
C TRP A 10 14.33 -4.80 -7.74
N GLY A 11 14.53 -5.79 -8.61
CA GLY A 11 15.78 -6.54 -8.76
C GLY A 11 16.08 -7.46 -7.58
N LYS A 12 15.05 -8.06 -6.98
CA LYS A 12 15.14 -8.97 -5.82
C LYS A 12 14.51 -10.32 -6.10
N ALA A 13 14.94 -11.33 -5.34
CA ALA A 13 14.20 -12.58 -5.21
C ALA A 13 12.97 -12.35 -4.33
N GLU A 14 11.87 -13.08 -4.58
CA GLU A 14 10.61 -12.92 -3.84
C GLU A 14 10.81 -13.25 -2.35
N GLU A 15 11.64 -14.24 -2.04
CA GLU A 15 12.02 -14.66 -0.69
C GLU A 15 12.82 -13.61 0.10
N ASP A 16 13.49 -12.69 -0.60
CA ASP A 16 14.32 -11.63 -0.01
C ASP A 16 13.57 -10.29 0.10
N LEU A 17 12.29 -10.27 -0.30
CA LEU A 17 11.46 -9.09 -0.28
C LEU A 17 10.90 -8.84 1.13
N SER A 18 11.31 -7.73 1.74
CA SER A 18 10.85 -7.31 3.06
C SER A 18 10.03 -6.03 2.96
N LEU A 19 8.74 -6.10 3.28
CA LEU A 19 7.83 -4.97 3.15
C LEU A 19 7.15 -4.60 4.47
N LEU A 20 7.01 -3.30 4.71
CA LEU A 20 6.20 -2.79 5.81
C LEU A 20 4.74 -2.67 5.36
N TYR A 21 3.84 -3.35 6.06
CA TYR A 21 2.40 -3.26 5.82
C TYR A 21 1.77 -2.15 6.67
N VAL A 22 1.24 -1.10 6.04
CA VAL A 22 0.43 -0.09 6.74
C VAL A 22 -1.04 -0.53 6.75
N TRP A 23 -1.55 -0.83 7.95
CA TRP A 23 -2.93 -1.26 8.16
C TRP A 23 -3.69 -0.32 9.09
N ASN A 24 -4.99 -0.12 8.81
CA ASN A 24 -5.95 0.64 9.62
C ASN A 24 -5.54 2.08 9.90
N PHE A 25 -4.78 2.66 8.97
CA PHE A 25 -4.40 4.06 9.05
C PHE A 25 -5.60 4.97 8.75
N GLY A 26 -5.84 5.93 9.63
CA GLY A 26 -6.88 6.93 9.46
C GLY A 26 -6.62 8.16 10.31
N VAL A 27 -7.04 9.32 9.81
CA VAL A 27 -7.04 10.57 10.56
C VAL A 27 -8.47 10.84 11.02
N ALA A 28 -8.63 11.17 12.30
CA ALA A 28 -9.91 11.57 12.90
C ALA A 28 -10.55 12.68 12.05
N SER A 29 -11.87 12.63 11.86
CA SER A 29 -12.57 13.55 10.95
C SER A 29 -12.35 15.03 11.30
N THR A 30 -12.25 15.34 12.59
CA THR A 30 -11.95 16.65 13.17
C THR A 30 -10.58 17.22 12.79
N ASP A 31 -9.65 16.34 12.40
CA ASP A 31 -8.23 16.68 12.20
C ASP A 31 -7.78 16.47 10.74
N ARG A 32 -8.70 16.10 9.85
CA ARG A 32 -8.43 15.96 8.41
C ARG A 32 -8.10 17.31 7.77
N LYS A 33 -7.45 17.26 6.61
CA LYS A 33 -7.01 18.44 5.82
C LYS A 33 -6.00 19.34 6.53
N ARG A 34 -5.35 18.85 7.59
CA ARG A 34 -4.27 19.54 8.33
C ARG A 34 -2.87 19.00 8.01
N GLY A 35 -2.74 18.18 6.97
CA GLY A 35 -1.46 17.55 6.60
C GLY A 35 -1.02 16.39 7.50
N ILE A 36 -1.74 16.06 8.57
CA ILE A 36 -1.38 14.98 9.52
C ILE A 36 -1.14 13.65 8.80
N GLY A 37 -2.03 13.31 7.86
CA GLY A 37 -1.90 12.07 7.10
C GLY A 37 -0.58 12.00 6.32
N GLN A 38 -0.18 13.13 5.72
CA GLN A 38 1.06 13.26 4.99
C GLN A 38 2.26 13.15 5.94
N GLN A 39 2.25 13.90 7.04
CA GLN A 39 3.34 13.91 8.02
C GLN A 39 3.61 12.52 8.61
N VAL A 40 2.56 11.76 8.95
CA VAL A 40 2.73 10.39 9.48
C VAL A 40 3.35 9.47 8.42
N MET A 41 2.90 9.54 7.17
CA MET A 41 3.43 8.70 6.11
C MET A 41 4.87 9.08 5.75
N GLU A 42 5.21 10.37 5.75
CA GLU A 42 6.59 10.85 5.55
C GLU A 42 7.49 10.42 6.72
N TRP A 43 6.99 10.48 7.95
CA TRP A 43 7.71 9.97 9.12
C TRP A 43 7.98 8.47 9.06
N LEU A 44 7.03 7.66 8.56
CA LEU A 44 7.24 6.22 8.34
C LEU A 44 8.31 5.94 7.27
N GLN A 45 8.41 6.82 6.26
CA GLN A 45 9.36 6.70 5.17
C GLN A 45 10.75 7.23 5.52
N SER A 46 10.86 8.09 6.53
CA SER A 46 12.15 8.70 6.90
C SER A 46 13.16 7.61 7.24
N SER A 47 14.41 7.81 6.80
CA SER A 47 15.52 6.87 6.99
C SER A 47 15.76 6.53 8.46
N GLU A 48 15.45 7.43 9.38
CA GLU A 48 15.54 7.19 10.82
C GLU A 48 14.48 6.21 11.31
N THR A 49 13.24 6.29 10.84
CA THR A 49 12.16 5.39 11.27
C THR A 49 12.23 4.05 10.54
N SER A 50 12.50 4.07 9.23
CA SER A 50 12.55 2.86 8.41
C SER A 50 13.80 2.03 8.67
N ARG A 51 15.00 2.64 8.74
CA ARG A 51 16.24 1.90 8.99
C ARG A 51 16.45 1.53 10.45
N ALA A 52 16.07 2.38 11.41
CA ALA A 52 16.34 2.08 12.83
C ALA A 52 15.37 1.09 13.46
N ARG A 53 14.18 0.87 12.87
CA ARG A 53 13.19 -0.09 13.42
C ARG A 53 13.17 -1.42 12.69
N VAL A 54 13.56 -1.46 11.42
CA VAL A 54 13.57 -2.69 10.62
C VAL A 54 14.69 -2.59 9.58
N GLU A 55 15.90 -3.02 9.96
CA GLU A 55 16.98 -3.17 8.98
C GLU A 55 16.51 -4.06 7.82
N GLY A 56 16.75 -3.62 6.58
CA GLY A 56 16.47 -4.43 5.39
C GLY A 56 15.04 -4.36 4.83
N VAL A 57 14.21 -3.38 5.21
CA VAL A 57 12.91 -3.15 4.52
C VAL A 57 13.13 -2.50 3.15
N ASP A 58 12.55 -3.11 2.13
CA ASP A 58 12.62 -2.68 0.73
C ASP A 58 11.55 -1.68 0.35
N GLY A 59 10.43 -1.68 1.06
CA GLY A 59 9.29 -0.88 0.68
C GLY A 59 8.15 -0.89 1.69
N ILE A 60 7.15 -0.07 1.39
CA ILE A 60 5.92 0.04 2.18
C ILE A 60 4.76 -0.28 1.24
N PHE A 61 3.80 -1.07 1.72
CA PHE A 61 2.57 -1.32 0.99
C PHE A 61 1.33 -1.11 1.84
N LEU A 62 0.21 -0.90 1.17
CA LEU A 62 -1.10 -0.75 1.79
C LEU A 62 -2.21 -1.22 0.86
N PHE A 63 -3.34 -1.58 1.46
CA PHE A 63 -4.59 -1.78 0.73
C PHE A 63 -5.53 -0.61 0.99
N VAL A 64 -6.01 0.01 -0.08
CA VAL A 64 -6.95 1.14 0.00
C VAL A 64 -8.20 0.83 -0.80
N TYR A 65 -9.36 1.25 -0.30
CA TYR A 65 -10.60 1.10 -1.05
C TYR A 65 -10.57 1.98 -2.32
N ARG A 66 -10.99 1.45 -3.47
CA ARG A 66 -11.04 2.18 -4.75
C ARG A 66 -11.82 3.50 -4.68
N THR A 67 -12.80 3.57 -3.76
CA THR A 67 -13.64 4.75 -3.53
C THR A 67 -12.99 5.80 -2.63
N ASN A 68 -11.89 5.48 -1.93
CA ASN A 68 -11.20 6.41 -1.03
C ASN A 68 -10.22 7.31 -1.81
N ARG A 69 -10.77 8.15 -2.69
CA ARG A 69 -10.01 9.09 -3.53
C ARG A 69 -9.02 9.96 -2.74
N PRO A 70 -9.37 10.53 -1.56
CA PRO A 70 -8.42 11.35 -0.81
C PRO A 70 -7.18 10.59 -0.35
N ALA A 71 -7.33 9.33 0.06
CA ALA A 71 -6.19 8.50 0.46
C ALA A 71 -5.33 8.11 -0.75
N ILE A 72 -5.96 7.72 -1.87
CA ILE A 72 -5.25 7.37 -3.11
C ILE A 72 -4.39 8.56 -3.58
N MET A 73 -4.98 9.76 -3.66
CA MET A 73 -4.25 10.97 -4.05
C MET A 73 -3.09 11.29 -3.11
N LEU A 74 -3.27 11.07 -1.80
CA LEU A 74 -2.18 11.25 -0.83
C LEU A 74 -1.04 10.28 -1.12
N TYR A 75 -1.33 9.00 -1.33
CA TYR A 75 -0.32 7.99 -1.56
C TYR A 75 0.39 8.18 -2.91
N GLU A 76 -0.35 8.51 -3.98
CA GLU A 76 0.23 8.87 -5.28
C GLU A 76 1.18 10.07 -5.16
N LYS A 77 0.76 11.13 -4.44
CA LYS A 77 1.62 12.29 -4.17
C LYS A 77 2.91 11.91 -3.42
N LEU A 78 2.83 10.90 -2.56
CA LEU A 78 3.97 10.39 -1.81
C LEU A 78 4.81 9.38 -2.60
N GLY A 79 4.46 9.08 -3.86
CA GLY A 79 5.20 8.17 -4.74
C GLY A 79 4.84 6.69 -4.58
N TYR A 80 3.64 6.38 -4.08
CA TYR A 80 3.10 5.03 -4.13
C TYR A 80 2.48 4.76 -5.49
N GLU A 81 2.64 3.54 -5.98
CA GLU A 81 2.15 3.07 -7.26
C GLU A 81 1.12 1.96 -7.06
N VAL A 82 0.16 1.85 -7.99
CA VAL A 82 -0.83 0.77 -7.98
C VAL A 82 -0.22 -0.49 -8.58
N VAL A 83 -0.30 -1.60 -7.86
CA VAL A 83 0.12 -2.91 -8.38
C VAL A 83 -1.03 -3.51 -9.20
N ALA A 84 -0.97 -3.34 -10.52
CA ALA A 84 -2.06 -3.67 -11.44
C ALA A 84 -2.42 -5.17 -11.49
N SER A 85 -1.44 -6.05 -11.24
CA SER A 85 -1.64 -7.50 -11.22
C SER A 85 -2.31 -8.00 -9.94
N TRP A 86 -2.39 -7.19 -8.90
CA TRP A 86 -3.04 -7.59 -7.66
C TRP A 86 -4.57 -7.47 -7.77
N GLN A 87 -5.26 -8.53 -7.37
CA GLN A 87 -6.72 -8.58 -7.31
C GLN A 87 -7.19 -8.86 -5.88
N ASP A 88 -8.27 -8.22 -5.44
CA ASP A 88 -8.84 -8.43 -4.10
C ASP A 88 -9.30 -9.88 -3.92
N PRO A 89 -8.69 -10.67 -3.00
CA PRO A 89 -9.06 -12.07 -2.81
C PRO A 89 -10.52 -12.26 -2.41
N LYS A 90 -11.13 -11.27 -1.74
CA LYS A 90 -12.57 -11.32 -1.40
C LYS A 90 -13.44 -11.14 -2.63
N TRP A 91 -13.01 -10.30 -3.57
CA TRP A 91 -13.70 -10.09 -4.83
C TRP A 91 -13.60 -11.34 -5.72
N LEU A 92 -12.40 -11.92 -5.84
CA LEU A 92 -12.20 -13.18 -6.58
C LEU A 92 -13.16 -14.29 -6.11
N LYS A 93 -13.24 -14.51 -4.79
CA LYS A 93 -14.17 -15.50 -4.19
C LYS A 93 -15.65 -15.20 -4.44
N GLN A 94 -16.02 -13.96 -4.72
CA GLN A 94 -17.40 -13.59 -5.08
C GLN A 94 -17.65 -13.79 -6.57
N ALA A 95 -16.69 -13.41 -7.41
CA ALA A 95 -16.74 -13.60 -8.85
C ALA A 95 -16.87 -15.09 -9.22
N GLU A 96 -16.12 -15.97 -8.54
CA GLU A 96 -16.24 -17.44 -8.68
C GLU A 96 -17.66 -17.98 -8.38
N LYS A 97 -18.45 -17.23 -7.60
CA LYS A 97 -19.83 -17.57 -7.25
C LYS A 97 -20.87 -16.88 -8.15
N ASN A 98 -20.44 -16.29 -9.27
CA ASN A 98 -21.25 -15.43 -10.15
C ASN A 98 -21.87 -14.22 -9.43
N LEU A 99 -21.28 -13.80 -8.31
CA LEU A 99 -21.67 -12.59 -7.60
C LEU A 99 -20.76 -11.46 -8.09
N THR A 100 -21.26 -10.62 -8.99
CA THR A 100 -20.51 -9.47 -9.51
C THR A 100 -20.55 -8.32 -8.51
N GLY A 101 -19.71 -8.40 -7.47
CA GLY A 101 -19.42 -7.27 -6.60
C GLY A 101 -18.47 -6.29 -7.29
N VAL A 102 -18.51 -5.01 -6.90
CA VAL A 102 -17.47 -4.04 -7.27
C VAL A 102 -16.17 -4.41 -6.57
N GLU A 103 -15.07 -4.53 -7.31
CA GLU A 103 -13.74 -4.72 -6.74
C GLU A 103 -13.46 -3.61 -5.72
N ARG A 104 -13.13 -3.99 -4.48
CA ARG A 104 -13.23 -3.04 -3.37
C ARG A 104 -11.91 -2.35 -3.09
N LYS A 105 -10.81 -3.09 -3.14
CA LYS A 105 -9.48 -2.60 -2.75
C LYS A 105 -8.52 -2.61 -3.92
N ILE A 106 -7.48 -1.79 -3.81
CA ILE A 106 -6.27 -1.86 -4.62
C ILE A 106 -5.07 -1.99 -3.68
N LEU A 107 -4.02 -2.64 -4.18
CA LEU A 107 -2.71 -2.65 -3.58
C LEU A 107 -1.93 -1.45 -4.09
N MET A 108 -1.42 -0.63 -3.16
CA MET A 108 -0.47 0.42 -3.46
C MET A 108 0.85 0.15 -2.75
N ILE A 109 1.97 0.38 -3.43
CA ILE A 109 3.31 0.08 -2.93
C ILE A 109 4.30 1.19 -3.27
N LYS A 110 5.30 1.39 -2.42
CA LYS A 110 6.41 2.30 -2.64
C LYS A 110 7.72 1.64 -2.23
N LYS A 111 8.74 1.71 -3.09
CA LYS A 111 10.12 1.33 -2.76
C LYS A 111 10.77 2.39 -1.85
N LEU A 112 11.52 1.97 -0.84
CA LEU A 112 12.28 2.84 0.07
C LEU A 112 13.73 3.04 -0.38
#